data_AF-A0AAP2UX48-F1
#
_entry.id   AF-A0AAP2UX48-F1
#
_cell.length_a   1.000
_cell.length_b   1.000
_cell.length_c   1.000
_cell.angle_alpha   90.00
_cell.angle_beta   90.00
_cell.angle_gamma   90.00
#
_symmetry.space_group_name_H-M   'P 1'
#
loop_
_entity.id
_entity.type
_entity.pdbx_description
1 polymer ?
#
loop_
_entity_poly.entity_id
_entity_poly.type
_entity_poly.pdbx_seq_one_letter_code
_entity_poly.pdbx_strand_id
1 'polypeptide(L)' 'MPMDAAPDAAALDPEQPQPRDDLLSAIEVIEDQPLGERAQGYAALHDELARRLQSGPADPAA' A
#
# COMPACT_ATOMS: atom_id res chain seq x y z
N MET A 1 -6.83 -19.11 35.85
CA MET A 1 -6.87 -18.67 34.44
C MET A 1 -5.54 -17.98 34.16
N PRO A 2 -4.62 -18.58 33.40
CA PRO A 2 -3.43 -17.87 32.94
C PRO A 2 -3.86 -16.80 31.93
N MET A 3 -3.50 -15.54 32.19
CA MET A 3 -3.27 -14.57 31.12
C MET A 3 -1.89 -14.86 30.56
N ASP A 4 -1.78 -15.30 29.30
CA ASP A 4 -0.67 -14.92 28.42
C ASP A 4 -0.99 -15.30 26.96
N ALA A 5 -0.37 -14.56 26.04
CA ALA A 5 -0.49 -14.57 24.59
C ALA A 5 -1.79 -13.95 24.03
N ALA A 6 -1.74 -12.63 23.85
CA ALA A 6 -2.42 -11.96 22.75
C ALA A 6 -2.18 -12.73 21.43
N PRO A 7 -3.15 -12.78 20.50
CA PRO A 7 -2.96 -13.48 19.25
C PRO A 7 -1.72 -12.93 18.55
N ASP A 8 -0.86 -13.85 18.15
CA ASP A 8 0.39 -13.64 17.43
C ASP A 8 0.18 -12.64 16.29
N ALA A 9 0.66 -11.43 16.48
CA ALA A 9 0.54 -10.33 15.52
C ALA A 9 1.63 -10.41 14.44
N ALA A 10 2.10 -11.60 14.06
CA ALA A 10 3.06 -11.77 12.98
C ALA A 10 3.15 -13.22 12.47
N ALA A 11 2.41 -13.50 11.41
CA ALA A 11 3.03 -14.15 10.26
C ALA A 11 2.74 -13.29 9.04
N LEU A 12 3.18 -12.02 9.08
CA LEU A 12 3.42 -11.29 7.85
C LEU A 12 4.57 -12.03 7.17
N ASP A 13 4.31 -12.73 6.08
CA ASP A 13 5.38 -13.29 5.26
C ASP A 13 6.34 -12.13 4.92
N PRO A 14 7.62 -12.20 5.30
CA PRO A 14 8.58 -11.12 5.08
C PRO A 14 8.84 -10.88 3.58
N GLU A 15 8.33 -11.76 2.72
CA GLU A 15 8.40 -11.67 1.26
C GLU A 15 7.22 -10.92 0.62
N GLN A 16 6.14 -10.63 1.38
CA GLN A 16 5.02 -9.84 0.86
C GLN A 16 5.37 -8.35 0.95
N PRO A 17 5.43 -7.61 -0.17
CA PRO A 17 5.66 -6.18 -0.15
C PRO A 17 4.56 -5.50 0.64
N GLN A 18 4.94 -4.62 1.57
CA GLN A 18 3.96 -3.91 2.39
C GLN A 18 3.25 -2.86 1.52
N PRO A 19 1.98 -2.51 1.82
CA PRO A 19 1.25 -1.48 1.06
C PRO A 19 2.00 -0.14 0.95
N ARG A 20 2.86 0.16 1.94
CA ARG A 20 3.75 1.31 1.93
C ARG A 20 4.87 1.16 0.90
N ASP A 21 5.46 -0.02 0.78
CA ASP A 21 6.56 -0.30 -0.14
C ASP A 21 6.05 -0.22 -1.59
N ASP A 22 4.86 -0.77 -1.87
CA ASP A 22 4.18 -0.64 -3.16
C ASP A 22 3.94 0.82 -3.56
N LEU A 23 3.54 1.67 -2.61
CA LEU A 23 3.35 3.10 -2.84
C LEU A 23 4.67 3.79 -3.18
N LEU A 24 5.75 3.47 -2.45
CA LEU A 24 7.06 4.05 -2.70
C LEU A 24 7.59 3.64 -4.07
N SER A 25 7.48 2.36 -4.45
CA SER A 25 7.83 1.88 -5.78
C SER A 25 7.02 2.56 -6.89
N ALA A 26 5.72 2.80 -6.68
CA ALA A 26 4.89 3.51 -7.65
C ALA A 26 5.33 4.98 -7.82
N ILE A 27 5.71 5.66 -6.73
CA ILE A 27 6.24 7.03 -6.78
C ILE A 27 7.57 7.07 -7.54
N GLU A 28 8.47 6.12 -7.29
CA GLU A 28 9.76 6.03 -7.99
C GLU A 28 9.57 5.91 -9.51
N VAL A 29 8.60 5.10 -9.96
CA VAL A 29 8.27 4.98 -11.39
C VAL A 29 7.72 6.29 -11.97
N ILE A 30 6.94 7.07 -11.21
CA ILE A 30 6.45 8.38 -11.65
C ILE A 30 7.61 9.38 -11.73
N GLU A 31 8.55 9.32 -10.80
CA GLU A 31 9.69 10.23 -10.77
C GLU A 31 10.73 9.94 -11.85
N ASP A 32 10.79 8.73 -12.40
CA ASP A 32 11.63 8.43 -13.57
C ASP A 32 11.07 9.03 -14.88
N GLN A 33 9.80 9.44 -14.89
CA GLN A 33 9.16 10.05 -16.06
C GLN A 33 9.61 11.51 -16.30
N PRO A 34 9.54 12.00 -17.55
CA PRO A 34 9.71 13.41 -17.87
C PRO A 34 8.80 14.31 -17.03
N LEU A 35 9.30 15.49 -16.64
CA LEU A 35 8.59 16.41 -15.73
C LEU A 35 7.15 16.74 -16.21
N GLY A 36 6.95 16.85 -17.52
CA GLY A 36 5.64 17.15 -18.13
C GLY A 36 4.60 16.03 -17.95
N GLU A 37 5.03 14.80 -17.68
CA GLU A 37 4.17 13.62 -17.55
C GLU A 37 3.82 13.32 -16.08
N ARG A 38 4.69 13.72 -15.14
CA ARG A 38 4.55 13.40 -13.71
C ARG A 38 3.22 13.84 -13.10
N ALA A 39 2.70 15.00 -13.50
CA ALA A 39 1.43 15.50 -12.99
C ALA A 39 0.26 14.53 -13.29
N GLN A 40 0.24 13.94 -14.48
CA GLN A 40 -0.75 12.93 -14.86
C GLN A 40 -0.54 11.63 -14.08
N GLY A 41 0.71 11.21 -13.88
CA GLY A 41 1.05 10.05 -13.06
C GLY A 41 0.57 10.18 -11.62
N TYR A 42 0.83 11.31 -10.96
CA TYR A 42 0.36 11.57 -9.60
C TYR A 42 -1.16 11.66 -9.50
N ALA A 43 -1.84 12.25 -10.49
CA ALA A 43 -3.30 12.30 -10.51
C ALA A 43 -3.91 10.88 -10.57
N ALA A 44 -3.38 10.02 -11.43
CA ALA A 44 -3.82 8.63 -11.53
C ALA A 44 -3.57 7.84 -10.22
N LEU A 45 -2.39 8.02 -9.60
CA LEU A 45 -2.07 7.42 -8.30
C LEU A 45 -3.03 7.89 -7.20
N HIS A 46 -3.32 9.18 -7.15
CA HIS A 46 -4.27 9.74 -6.20
C HIS A 46 -5.68 9.13 -6.37
N ASP A 47 -6.18 9.03 -7.61
CA ASP A 47 -7.49 8.44 -7.88
C ASP A 47 -7.57 6.98 -7.45
N GLU A 48 -6.49 6.23 -7.63
CA GLU A 48 -6.38 4.85 -7.14
C GLU A 48 -6.43 4.77 -5.61
N LEU A 49 -5.66 5.61 -4.92
CA LEU A 49 -5.69 5.66 -3.45
C LEU A 49 -7.08 6.06 -2.93
N ALA A 50 -7.75 7.00 -3.59
CA ALA A 50 -9.11 7.40 -3.24
C ALA A 50 -10.11 6.24 -3.40
N ARG A 51 -10.01 5.46 -4.48
CA ARG A 51 -10.83 4.26 -4.69
C ARG A 51 -10.60 3.21 -3.60
N ARG A 52 -9.34 2.98 -3.22
CA ARG A 52 -9.00 2.04 -2.14
C ARG A 52 -9.60 2.46 -0.81
N LEU A 53 -9.49 3.75 -0.46
CA LEU A 53 -10.11 4.29 0.76
C LEU A 53 -11.63 4.16 0.75
N GLN A 54 -12.27 4.39 -0.41
CA GLN A 54 -13.73 4.25 -0.55
C GLN A 54 -14.20 2.81 -0.47
N SER A 55 -13.37 1.84 -0.84
CA SER A 55 -13.70 0.41 -0.83
C SER A 55 -13.74 -0.19 0.59
N GLY A 56 -13.38 0.58 1.62
CA GLY A 56 -13.29 0.11 3.00
C GLY A 56 -12.02 -0.69 3.25
N PRO A 57 -11.78 -1.17 4.48
CA PRO A 57 -10.60 -1.97 4.78
C PRO A 57 -10.58 -3.21 3.88
N ALA A 58 -9.67 -3.22 2.91
CA ALA A 58 -9.33 -4.41 2.15
C ALA A 58 -8.74 -5.39 3.17
N ASP A 59 -9.47 -6.47 3.41
CA ASP A 59 -9.04 -7.52 4.32
C ASP A 59 -7.68 -8.05 3.82
N PRO A 60 -6.58 -7.90 4.58
CA PRO A 60 -5.27 -8.40 4.16
C PRO A 60 -5.19 -9.94 4.16
N ALA A 61 -6.30 -10.65 4.41
CA ALA A 61 -6.38 -12.11 4.53
C ALA A 61 -7.42 -12.79 3.59
N ALA A 62 -7.84 -12.14 2.49
CA ALA A 62 -8.73 -12.74 1.49
C ALA A 62 -7.99 -13.45 0.35
#